data_AF-A0A1H3TZI9-F1
#
_entry.id   AF-A0A1H3TZI9-F1
#
_cell.length_a   1.000
_cell.length_b   1.000
_cell.length_c   1.000
_cell.angle_alpha   90.00
_cell.angle_beta   90.00
_cell.angle_gamma   90.00
#
_symmetry.space_group_name_H-M   'P 1'
#
loop_
_entity.id
_entity.type
_entity.pdbx_description
1 polymer ?
#
loop_
_entity_poly.entity_id
_entity_poly.type
_entity_poly.pdbx_seq_one_letter_code
_entity_poly.pdbx_strand_id
1 'polypeptide(L)'
;MVGIKLLFGNKKILNATHIECPSCETVRPVDKWNEGTITVYGSDSPDVRNAALNKKNTFPYQCPECHMGFSAHKLNFVTKETD
;
A
#
# COMPACT_ATOMS: atom_id res chain seq x y z
N MET A 1 17.51 9.24 12.66
CA MET A 1 16.55 8.13 12.86
C MET A 1 15.37 8.42 11.95
N VAL A 2 15.04 7.56 11.00
CA VAL A 2 13.87 7.78 10.11
C VAL A 2 12.62 7.38 10.88
N GLY A 3 11.74 8.34 11.17
CA GLY A 3 10.45 8.06 11.82
C GLY A 3 9.46 7.43 10.84
N ILE A 4 8.84 6.32 11.24
CA ILE A 4 7.71 5.71 10.52
C ILE A 4 6.43 6.05 11.28
N LYS A 5 5.46 6.66 10.59
CA LYS A 5 4.17 7.02 11.18
C LYS A 5 3.03 6.30 10.47
N LEU A 6 2.30 5.48 11.22
CA LEU A 6 1.07 4.83 10.77
C LEU A 6 -0.04 5.86 10.53
N LEU A 7 -0.72 5.72 9.40
CA LEU A 7 -1.75 6.65 8.97
C LEU A 7 -3.15 6.08 9.19
N PHE A 8 -3.95 6.83 9.95
CA PHE A 8 -5.36 6.53 10.19
C PHE A 8 -6.25 7.62 9.56
N GLY A 9 -7.21 7.21 8.73
CA GLY A 9 -8.20 8.08 8.10
C GLY A 9 -7.96 8.38 6.61
N ASN A 10 -9.05 8.58 5.85
CA ASN A 10 -9.05 8.57 4.39
C ASN A 10 -8.06 9.53 3.74
N LYS A 11 -8.00 10.79 4.21
CA LYS A 11 -7.07 11.80 3.67
C LYS A 11 -5.60 11.42 3.88
N LYS A 12 -5.28 10.75 4.98
CA LYS A 12 -3.90 10.35 5.28
C LYS A 12 -3.47 9.18 4.41
N ILE A 13 -4.35 8.20 4.17
CA ILE A 13 -4.09 7.06 3.28
C ILE A 13 -3.79 7.54 1.85
N LEU A 14 -4.54 8.51 1.33
CA LEU A 14 -4.31 9.07 -0.02
C LEU A 14 -2.93 9.75 -0.14
N ASN A 15 -2.44 10.33 0.95
CA ASN A 15 -1.13 10.98 1.02
C ASN A 15 0.00 10.05 1.49
N ALA A 16 -0.28 8.76 1.69
CA ALA A 16 0.73 7.79 2.07
C ALA A 16 1.76 7.65 0.95
N THR A 17 3.05 7.63 1.32
CA THR A 17 4.15 7.43 0.37
C THR A 17 4.65 5.98 0.38
N HIS A 18 4.41 5.26 1.47
CA HIS A 18 4.89 3.91 1.68
C HIS A 18 3.80 3.03 2.29
N ILE A 19 4.01 1.73 2.15
CA ILE A 19 3.20 0.67 2.77
C ILE A 19 4.15 -0.27 3.50
N GLU A 20 3.81 -0.56 4.75
CA GLU A 20 4.41 -1.62 5.54
C GLU A 20 3.64 -2.93 5.30
N CYS A 21 4.35 -3.99 4.94
CA CYS A 21 3.76 -5.31 4.74
C CYS A 21 3.34 -5.92 6.09
N PRO A 22 2.08 -6.34 6.28
CA PRO A 22 1.63 -6.98 7.52
C PRO A 22 2.27 -8.34 7.82
N SER A 23 2.99 -8.94 6.86
CA SER A 23 3.59 -10.27 7.03
C SER A 23 5.10 -10.26 7.20
N CYS A 24 5.83 -9.41 6.46
CA CYS A 24 7.30 -9.37 6.53
C CYS A 24 7.84 -8.02 7.03
N GLU A 25 6.94 -7.11 7.43
CA GLU A 25 7.26 -5.81 8.05
C GLU A 25 8.15 -4.89 7.21
N THR A 26 8.37 -5.23 5.94
CA THR A 26 9.13 -4.39 5.02
C THR A 26 8.30 -3.19 4.60
N VAL A 27 8.96 -2.04 4.58
CA VAL A 27 8.36 -0.76 4.16
C VAL A 27 8.81 -0.45 2.74
N ARG A 28 7.86 -0.43 1.82
CA ARG A 28 8.12 -0.17 0.39
C ARG A 28 7.26 0.97 -0.13
N PRO A 29 7.73 1.72 -1.16
CA PRO A 29 6.95 2.78 -1.77
C PRO A 29 5.61 2.26 -2.30
N VAL A 30 4.56 3.08 -2.21
CA VAL A 30 3.23 2.78 -2.76
C VAL A 30 3.32 2.39 -4.24
N ASP A 31 4.17 3.07 -5.00
CA ASP A 31 4.33 2.83 -6.43
C ASP A 31 4.78 1.40 -6.73
N LYS A 32 5.62 0.79 -5.88
CA LYS A 32 6.06 -0.60 -6.07
C LYS A 32 4.92 -1.62 -5.90
N TRP A 33 3.97 -1.33 -5.02
CA TRP A 33 2.77 -2.15 -4.87
C TRP A 33 1.85 -2.00 -6.09
N ASN A 34 1.67 -0.78 -6.59
CA ASN A 34 0.87 -0.50 -7.78
C ASN A 34 1.49 -1.10 -9.06
N GLU A 35 2.82 -0.97 -9.23
CA GLU A 35 3.57 -1.52 -10.38
C GLU A 35 3.34 -3.03 -10.52
N GLY A 36 3.40 -3.78 -9.41
CA GLY A 36 3.13 -5.22 -9.42
C GLY A 36 1.70 -5.53 -9.90
N THR A 37 0.72 -4.77 -9.40
CA THR A 37 -0.68 -4.90 -9.80
C THR A 37 -0.86 -4.57 -11.29
N ILE A 38 -0.31 -3.46 -11.77
CA ILE A 38 -0.39 -3.05 -13.18
C ILE A 38 0.29 -4.06 -14.10
N THR A 39 1.42 -4.62 -13.69
CA THR A 39 2.15 -5.62 -14.47
C THR A 39 1.31 -6.88 -14.69
N VAL A 40 0.50 -7.27 -13.70
CA VAL A 40 -0.32 -8.50 -13.76
C VAL A 40 -1.69 -8.25 -14.41
N TYR A 41 -2.35 -7.13 -14.09
CA TYR A 41 -3.75 -6.88 -14.43
C TYR A 41 -3.97 -5.73 -15.42
N GLY A 42 -2.93 -4.99 -15.78
CA GLY A 42 -2.97 -3.88 -16.74
C GLY A 42 -3.13 -2.50 -16.09
N SER A 43 -3.04 -1.45 -16.92
CA SER A 43 -3.06 -0.05 -16.49
C SER A 43 -4.36 0.42 -15.86
N ASP A 44 -5.47 -0.29 -16.10
CA ASP A 44 -6.78 0.01 -15.50
C ASP A 44 -6.90 -0.48 -14.04
N SER A 45 -5.82 -1.07 -13.50
CA SER A 45 -5.76 -1.51 -12.10
C SER A 45 -5.95 -0.33 -11.13
N PRO A 46 -6.74 -0.52 -10.05
CA PRO A 46 -6.93 0.53 -9.06
C PRO A 46 -5.63 0.85 -8.32
N ASP A 47 -5.44 2.13 -7.97
CA ASP A 47 -4.38 2.53 -7.03
C ASP A 47 -4.69 1.95 -5.64
N VAL A 48 -3.67 1.37 -5.01
CA VAL A 48 -3.77 0.70 -3.71
C VAL A 48 -4.32 1.60 -2.61
N ARG A 49 -4.03 2.92 -2.63
CA ARG A 49 -4.58 3.86 -1.65
C ARG A 49 -6.07 4.06 -1.86
N ASN A 50 -6.50 4.23 -3.12
CA ASN A 50 -7.92 4.35 -3.46
C ASN A 50 -8.69 3.06 -3.12
N ALA A 51 -8.12 1.90 -3.41
CA ALA A 51 -8.71 0.62 -3.05
C ALA A 51 -8.81 0.42 -1.53
N ALA A 52 -7.84 0.92 -0.75
CA ALA A 52 -7.88 0.82 0.70
C ALA A 52 -9.05 1.61 1.33
N LEU A 53 -9.50 2.70 0.69
CA LEU A 53 -10.65 3.48 1.16
C LEU A 53 -11.99 2.76 0.94
N ASN A 54 -12.04 1.84 -0.02
CA ASN A 54 -13.25 1.08 -0.33
C ASN A 54 -13.14 -0.34 0.21
N LYS A 55 -13.69 -0.61 1.40
CA LYS A 55 -13.66 -1.97 2.01
C LYS A 55 -14.38 -3.05 1.17
N LYS A 56 -15.25 -2.66 0.23
CA LYS A 56 -15.88 -3.59 -0.72
C LYS A 56 -14.96 -3.94 -1.89
N ASN A 57 -13.88 -3.20 -2.09
CA ASN A 57 -12.86 -3.51 -3.08
C ASN A 57 -12.01 -4.69 -2.59
N THR A 58 -12.11 -5.80 -3.30
CA THR A 58 -11.39 -7.06 -3.03
C THR A 58 -10.20 -7.26 -3.97
N PHE A 59 -9.79 -6.23 -4.71
CA PHE A 59 -8.67 -6.30 -5.64
C PHE A 59 -7.39 -6.72 -4.89
N PRO A 60 -6.67 -7.74 -5.39
CA PRO A 60 -5.48 -8.25 -4.72
C PRO A 60 -4.26 -7.37 -4.98
N TYR A 61 -3.49 -7.10 -3.93
CA TYR A 61 -2.19 -6.41 -4.01
C TYR A 61 -1.11 -7.29 -3.43
N GLN A 62 -0.02 -7.45 -4.17
CA GLN A 62 1.09 -8.31 -3.78
C GLN A 62 2.20 -7.48 -3.13
N CYS A 63 2.72 -7.96 -1.98
CA CYS A 63 3.93 -7.40 -1.41
C CYS A 63 5.12 -7.66 -2.34
N PRO A 64 5.91 -6.64 -2.72
CA PRO A 64 7.05 -6.83 -3.63
C PRO A 64 8.21 -7.62 -3.03
N GLU A 65 8.24 -7.84 -1.71
CA GLU A 65 9.33 -8.57 -1.02
C GLU A 65 8.97 -10.02 -0.72
N CYS A 66 7.88 -10.26 0.01
CA CYS A 66 7.49 -11.62 0.40
C CYS A 66 6.46 -12.26 -0.53
N HIS A 67 6.02 -11.54 -1.56
CA HIS A 67 5.08 -12.00 -2.58
C HIS A 67 3.70 -12.45 -2.06
N MET A 68 3.38 -12.17 -0.80
CA MET A 68 2.06 -12.43 -0.24
C MET A 68 1.02 -11.44 -0.76
N GLY A 69 -0.19 -11.92 -0.99
CA GLY A 69 -1.33 -11.13 -1.44
C GLY A 69 -2.17 -10.59 -0.29
N PHE A 70 -2.60 -9.34 -0.40
CA PHE A 70 -3.40 -8.65 0.60
C PHE A 70 -4.53 -7.85 -0.05
N SER A 71 -5.64 -7.68 0.68
CA SER A 71 -6.62 -6.65 0.35
C SER A 71 -6.10 -5.29 0.82
N ALA A 72 -6.26 -4.25 0.00
CA ALA A 72 -5.71 -2.93 0.28
C ALA A 72 -6.12 -2.34 1.64
N HIS A 73 -7.36 -2.58 2.09
CA HIS A 73 -7.86 -2.08 3.38
C HIS A 73 -7.22 -2.75 4.61
N LYS A 74 -6.39 -3.78 4.43
CA LYS A 74 -5.63 -4.46 5.49
C LYS A 74 -4.15 -4.07 5.50
N LEU A 75 -3.72 -3.19 4.59
CA LEU A 75 -2.34 -2.73 4.51
C LEU A 75 -2.08 -1.56 5.47
N ASN A 76 -0.86 -1.50 5.98
CA ASN A 76 -0.41 -0.44 6.87
C ASN A 76 0.20 0.70 6.04
N PHE A 77 -0.56 1.76 5.83
CA PHE A 77 -0.09 2.94 5.11
C PHE A 77 0.75 3.84 6.01
N VAL A 78 1.92 4.23 5.54
CA VAL A 78 2.88 5.05 6.29
C VAL A 78 3.44 6.20 5.45
N THR A 79 3.83 7.27 6.11
CA THR A 79 4.67 8.33 5.52
C THR A 79 6.06 8.24 6.11
N LYS A 80 7.11 8.31 5.27
CA LYS A 80 8.44 8.66 5.75
C LYS A 80 8.49 10.17 5.96
N GLU A 81 8.53 10.59 7.22
CA GLU A 81 8.91 11.97 7.56
C GLU A 81 10.43 12.06 7.36
N THR A 82 10.86 12.91 6.43
CA THR A 82 12.27 13.26 6.29
C THR A 82 12.45 14.46 7.21
N ASP A 83 13.11 14.24 8.35
CA ASP A 83 13.55 15.32 9.25
C ASP A 83 14.67 16.11 8.58
#